data_AF-A0A7K4BGR0-F1
#
_entry.id   AF-A0A7K4BGR0-F1
#
_cell.length_a   1.000
_cell.length_b   1.000
_cell.length_c   1.000
_cell.angle_alpha   90.00
_cell.angle_beta   90.00
_cell.angle_gamma   90.00
#
_symmetry.space_group_name_H-M   'P 1'
#
loop_
_entity.id
_entity.type
_entity.pdbx_description
1 polymer ?
#
loop_
_entity_poly.entity_id
_entity_poly.type
_entity_poly.pdbx_seq_one_letter_code
_entity_poly.pdbx_strand_id
1 'polypeptide(L)'
;MLTIYQRLKALWPENSLTVRALNLLPAYSAYKETYALLCRSWRWSREEHAAYQAEALSRLLDHAYENVPYYRRIFDDRGLVPGDIRTPADLHLLPPL
;
A
#
# COMPACT_ATOMS: atom_id res chain seq x y z
N MET A 1 25.37 8.96 -34.41
CA MET A 1 24.25 8.68 -33.47
C MET A 1 24.73 8.39 -32.05
N LEU A 2 25.73 7.52 -31.83
CA LEU A 2 26.27 7.22 -30.48
C LEU A 2 26.97 8.41 -29.78
N THR A 3 27.57 9.31 -30.57
CA THR A 3 28.40 10.43 -30.09
C THR A 3 27.59 11.57 -29.45
N ILE A 4 26.35 11.78 -29.88
CA ILE A 4 25.46 12.83 -29.34
C ILE A 4 24.92 12.38 -27.97
N TYR A 5 24.58 11.10 -27.83
CA TYR A 5 24.04 10.52 -26.60
C TYR A 5 25.04 10.58 -25.44
N GLN A 6 26.33 10.31 -25.71
CA GLN A 6 27.38 10.43 -24.70
C GLN A 6 27.64 11.89 -24.26
N ARG A 7 27.49 12.85 -25.18
CA ARG A 7 27.66 14.29 -24.89
C ARG A 7 26.51 14.87 -24.07
N LEU A 8 25.28 14.39 -24.30
CA LEU A 8 24.10 14.74 -23.51
C LEU A 8 24.16 14.15 -22.09
N LYS A 9 24.66 12.92 -21.93
CA LYS A 9 24.84 12.30 -20.61
C LYS A 9 25.85 13.07 -19.74
N ALA A 10 26.87 13.68 -20.34
CA ALA A 10 27.84 14.54 -19.65
C ALA A 10 27.28 15.90 -19.21
N LEU A 11 26.16 16.36 -19.82
CA LEU A 11 25.47 17.60 -19.48
C LEU A 11 24.39 17.43 -18.42
N TRP A 12 24.04 16.19 -18.05
CA TRP A 12 23.10 15.88 -16.98
C TRP A 12 23.88 15.61 -15.70
N PRO A 13 23.93 16.54 -14.72
CA PRO A 13 24.60 16.26 -13.47
C PRO A 13 23.76 15.22 -12.75
N GLU A 14 24.28 14.00 -12.59
CA GLU A 14 23.63 12.94 -11.81
C GLU A 14 23.33 13.39 -10.36
N ASN A 15 23.94 14.49 -9.90
CA ASN A 15 23.75 15.14 -8.60
C ASN A 15 23.09 16.53 -8.65
N SER A 16 22.31 16.85 -9.68
CA SER A 16 21.57 18.13 -9.70
C SER A 16 20.49 18.13 -8.61
N LEU A 17 20.26 19.30 -7.98
CA LEU A 17 19.18 19.47 -6.99
C LEU A 17 17.82 19.03 -7.55
N THR A 18 17.61 19.21 -8.86
CA THR A 18 16.41 18.79 -9.58
C THR A 18 16.25 17.27 -9.60
N VAL A 19 17.30 16.51 -9.92
CA VAL A 19 17.25 15.03 -9.93
C VAL A 19 16.97 14.51 -8.52
N ARG A 20 17.62 15.09 -7.50
CA ARG A 20 17.37 14.75 -6.09
C ARG A 20 15.92 15.06 -5.68
N ALA A 21 15.37 16.19 -6.11
CA ALA A 21 13.99 16.56 -5.85
C ALA A 21 12.98 15.62 -6.55
N LEU A 22 13.24 15.24 -7.80
CA LEU A 22 12.40 14.30 -8.55
C LEU A 22 12.38 12.92 -7.88
N ASN A 23 13.52 12.45 -7.38
CA ASN A 23 13.61 11.17 -6.65
C ASN A 23 12.79 11.15 -5.35
N LEU A 24 12.48 12.32 -4.77
CA LEU A 24 11.64 12.43 -3.58
C LEU A 24 10.15 12.41 -3.88
N LEU A 25 9.72 12.59 -5.13
CA LEU A 25 8.30 12.71 -5.48
C LEU A 25 7.44 11.53 -5.01
N PRO A 26 7.86 10.25 -5.16
CA PRO A 26 7.06 9.13 -4.66
C PRO A 26 6.88 9.17 -3.14
N ALA A 27 7.97 9.43 -2.41
CA ALA A 27 7.95 9.54 -0.96
C ALA A 27 7.10 10.73 -0.49
N TYR A 28 7.15 11.85 -1.24
CA TYR A 28 6.35 13.03 -0.96
C TYR A 28 4.85 12.80 -1.16
N SER A 29 4.45 12.05 -2.20
CA SER A 29 3.04 11.67 -2.40
C SER A 29 2.53 10.83 -1.24
N ALA A 30 3.25 9.77 -0.88
CA ALA A 30 2.91 8.90 0.25
C ALA A 30 2.84 9.68 1.57
N TYR A 31 3.79 10.60 1.80
CA TYR A 31 3.78 11.50 2.94
C TYR A 31 2.50 12.36 2.97
N LYS A 32 2.16 13.00 1.86
CA LYS A 32 0.99 13.89 1.77
C LYS A 32 -0.32 13.15 2.05
N GLU A 33 -0.48 11.97 1.48
CA GLU A 33 -1.65 11.10 1.69
C GLU A 33 -1.76 10.65 3.15
N THR A 34 -0.64 10.18 3.73
CA THR A 34 -0.59 9.74 5.12
C THR A 34 -0.86 10.90 6.07
N TYR A 35 -0.26 12.07 5.83
CA TYR A 35 -0.47 13.27 6.64
C TYR A 35 -1.95 13.72 6.59
N ALA A 36 -2.57 13.73 5.41
CA ALA A 36 -3.97 14.05 5.26
C ALA A 36 -4.87 13.05 6.02
N LEU A 37 -4.56 11.75 5.97
CA LEU A 37 -5.24 10.72 6.76
C LEU A 37 -5.15 11.02 8.26
N LEU A 38 -3.96 11.28 8.78
CA LEU A 38 -3.76 11.58 10.20
C LEU A 38 -4.53 12.84 10.62
N CYS A 39 -4.47 13.90 9.82
CA CYS A 39 -5.17 15.16 10.10
C CYS A 39 -6.70 15.02 10.08
N ARG A 40 -7.28 14.08 9.30
CA ARG A 40 -8.73 13.82 9.36
C ARG A 40 -9.10 12.83 10.46
N SER A 41 -8.20 11.91 10.83
CA SER A 41 -8.50 10.81 11.75
C SER A 41 -8.12 11.04 13.21
N TRP A 42 -7.41 12.14 13.52
CA TRP A 42 -6.83 12.35 14.85
C TRP A 42 -7.85 12.43 16.01
N ARG A 43 -9.12 12.72 15.74
CA ARG A 43 -10.22 12.69 16.76
C ARG A 43 -11.33 11.71 16.43
N TRP A 44 -11.10 10.79 15.50
CA TRP A 44 -12.11 9.78 15.20
C TRP A 44 -12.49 9.01 16.48
N SER A 45 -13.77 8.67 16.58
CA SER A 45 -14.28 7.77 17.60
C SER A 45 -13.73 6.35 17.41
N ARG A 46 -13.97 5.48 18.39
CA ARG A 46 -13.59 4.06 18.27
C ARG A 46 -14.31 3.39 17.11
N GLU A 47 -15.57 3.75 16.89
CA GLU A 47 -16.42 3.22 15.83
C GLU A 47 -15.91 3.68 14.45
N GLU A 48 -15.48 4.93 14.32
CA GLU A 48 -14.86 5.45 13.10
C GLU A 48 -13.51 4.78 12.80
N HIS A 49 -12.67 4.56 13.83
CA HIS A 49 -11.44 3.77 13.69
C HIS A 49 -11.72 2.35 13.25
N ALA A 50 -12.69 1.68 13.88
CA ALA A 50 -13.05 0.31 13.57
C ALA A 50 -13.62 0.18 12.15
N ALA A 51 -14.45 1.12 11.72
CA ALA A 51 -14.98 1.16 10.35
C ALA A 51 -13.87 1.32 9.31
N TYR A 52 -12.92 2.23 9.55
CA TYR A 52 -11.76 2.40 8.67
C TYR A 52 -10.88 1.14 8.61
N GLN A 53 -10.62 0.51 9.75
CA GLN A 53 -9.85 -0.74 9.82
C GLN A 53 -10.55 -1.88 9.09
N ALA A 54 -11.87 -2.02 9.23
CA ALA A 54 -12.65 -3.05 8.54
C ALA A 54 -12.60 -2.86 7.01
N GLU A 55 -12.73 -1.62 6.53
CA GLU A 55 -12.65 -1.32 5.10
C GLU A 55 -11.24 -1.60 4.53
N ALA A 56 -10.20 -1.20 5.27
CA ALA A 56 -8.81 -1.46 4.88
C ALA A 56 -8.49 -2.97 4.89
N LEU A 57 -9.02 -3.70 5.87
CA LEU A 57 -8.87 -5.15 5.98
C LEU A 57 -9.54 -5.86 4.81
N SER A 58 -10.79 -5.51 4.46
CA SER A 58 -11.49 -6.08 3.31
C SER A 58 -10.65 -5.94 2.04
N ARG A 59 -10.18 -4.73 1.74
CA ARG A 59 -9.35 -4.47 0.55
C ARG A 59 -8.06 -5.29 0.53
N LEU A 60 -7.43 -5.48 1.69
CA LEU A 60 -6.22 -6.30 1.81
C LEU A 60 -6.51 -7.77 1.54
N LEU A 61 -7.59 -8.30 2.10
CA LEU A 61 -7.97 -9.71 1.94
C LEU A 61 -8.42 -10.02 0.51
N ASP A 62 -9.18 -9.13 -0.10
CA ASP A 62 -9.57 -9.22 -1.52
C ASP A 62 -8.32 -9.29 -2.40
N HIS A 63 -7.38 -8.35 -2.20
CA HIS A 63 -6.12 -8.35 -2.93
C HIS A 63 -5.31 -9.63 -2.71
N ALA A 64 -5.20 -10.10 -1.46
CA ALA A 64 -4.47 -11.32 -1.13
C ALA A 64 -5.09 -12.57 -1.78
N TYR A 65 -6.42 -12.71 -1.73
CA TYR A 65 -7.14 -13.81 -2.34
C TYR A 65 -7.00 -13.82 -3.87
N GLU A 66 -7.07 -12.65 -4.50
CA GLU A 66 -6.95 -12.49 -5.94
C GLU A 66 -5.51 -12.66 -6.45
N ASN A 67 -4.49 -12.24 -5.70
CA ASN A 67 -3.14 -12.08 -6.25
C ASN A 67 -2.11 -13.05 -5.67
N VAL A 68 -2.39 -13.71 -4.54
CA VAL A 68 -1.43 -14.57 -3.84
C VAL A 68 -1.93 -16.02 -3.78
N PRO A 69 -1.32 -16.96 -4.55
CA PRO A 69 -1.78 -18.35 -4.61
C PRO A 69 -1.85 -19.07 -3.25
N TYR A 70 -0.92 -18.75 -2.35
CA TYR A 70 -0.92 -19.30 -0.99
C TYR A 70 -2.18 -18.92 -0.22
N TYR A 71 -2.56 -17.63 -0.19
CA TYR A 71 -3.74 -17.19 0.52
C TYR A 71 -5.01 -17.72 -0.13
N ARG A 72 -5.11 -17.68 -1.46
CA ARG A 72 -6.25 -18.28 -2.17
C ARG A 72 -6.52 -19.72 -1.73
N ARG A 73 -5.47 -20.55 -1.71
CA ARG A 73 -5.57 -21.93 -1.23
C ARG A 73 -6.02 -22.03 0.23
N ILE A 74 -5.49 -21.19 1.12
CA ILE A 74 -5.88 -21.19 2.53
C ILE A 74 -7.37 -20.89 2.72
N PHE A 75 -7.90 -19.92 1.97
CA PHE A 75 -9.32 -19.57 1.95
C PHE A 75 -10.16 -20.74 1.39
N ASP A 76 -9.79 -21.26 0.22
CA ASP A 76 -10.50 -22.36 -0.46
C ASP A 76 -10.51 -23.65 0.40
N ASP A 77 -9.36 -24.04 0.96
CA ASP A 77 -9.20 -25.24 1.81
C ASP A 77 -10.04 -25.15 3.10
N ARG A 78 -10.37 -23.93 3.55
CA ARG A 78 -11.22 -23.65 4.72
C ARG A 78 -12.67 -23.32 4.36
N GLY A 79 -13.02 -23.27 3.07
CA GLY A 79 -14.34 -22.86 2.59
C GLY A 79 -14.71 -21.42 2.96
N LEU A 80 -13.71 -20.54 3.08
CA LEU A 80 -13.87 -19.13 3.43
C LEU A 80 -13.78 -18.26 2.17
N VAL A 81 -14.46 -17.11 2.20
CA VAL A 81 -14.26 -16.00 1.27
C VAL A 81 -13.77 -14.76 2.03
N PRO A 82 -13.10 -13.79 1.38
CA PRO A 82 -12.65 -12.56 2.03
C PRO A 82 -13.72 -11.85 2.87
N GLY A 83 -14.97 -11.85 2.39
CA GLY A 83 -16.12 -11.24 3.08
C GLY A 83 -16.52 -11.90 4.41
N ASP A 84 -16.03 -13.11 4.71
CA ASP A 84 -16.27 -13.76 6.00
C ASP A 84 -15.46 -13.11 7.14
N ILE A 85 -14.36 -12.42 6.80
CA ILE A 85 -13.47 -11.75 7.76
C ILE A 85 -13.75 -10.25 7.72
N ARG A 86 -14.60 -9.78 8.64
CA ARG A 86 -15.10 -8.39 8.63
C ARG A 86 -14.38 -7.49 9.61
N THR A 87 -13.81 -8.07 10.66
CA THR A 87 -13.12 -7.36 11.72
C THR A 87 -11.74 -7.95 11.99
N PRO A 88 -10.80 -7.20 12.59
CA PRO A 88 -9.50 -7.75 12.99
C PRO A 88 -9.61 -8.96 13.91
N ALA A 89 -10.71 -9.09 14.67
CA ALA A 89 -10.94 -10.25 15.52
C ALA A 89 -11.11 -11.54 14.68
N ASP A 90 -11.69 -11.46 13.47
CA ASP A 90 -11.95 -12.60 12.59
C ASP A 90 -10.67 -13.19 11.95
N LEU A 91 -9.52 -12.52 12.10
CA LEU A 91 -8.23 -13.00 11.60
C LEU A 91 -7.79 -14.34 12.21
N HIS A 92 -8.38 -14.74 13.34
CA HIS A 92 -8.16 -16.07 13.94
C HIS A 92 -8.59 -17.24 13.03
N LEU A 93 -9.41 -16.98 12.01
CA LEU A 93 -9.80 -17.96 10.99
C LEU A 93 -8.66 -18.29 10.02
N LEU A 94 -7.67 -17.38 9.91
CA LEU A 94 -6.49 -17.55 9.08
C LEU A 94 -5.33 -18.14 9.89
N PRO A 95 -4.40 -18.88 9.24
CA PRO A 95 -3.20 -19.35 9.91
C PRO A 95 -2.36 -18.17 10.43
N PRO A 96 -1.72 -18.30 11.60
CA PRO A 96 -0.71 -17.35 12.03
C PRO A 96 0.46 -17.32 11.03
N LEU A 97 1.11 -16.15 10.94
CA LEU A 97 2.30 -15.92 10.09
C LEU A 97 3.46 -16.85 10.44
#